data_AF-A0A7L4TMP2-F1
#
_entry.id   AF-A0A7L4TMP2-F1
#
_cell.length_a   1.000
_cell.length_b   1.000
_cell.length_c   1.000
_cell.angle_alpha   90.00
_cell.angle_beta   90.00
_cell.angle_gamma   90.00
#
_symmetry.space_group_name_H-M   'P 1'
#
loop_
_entity.id
_entity.type
_entity.pdbx_description
1 polymer ?
#
loop_
_entity_poly.entity_id
_entity_poly.type
_entity_poly.pdbx_seq_one_letter_code
_entity_poly.pdbx_strand_id
1 'polypeptide(L)'
;EEFIRSIPKMTILNVFEPYPLEGRLLMEVNPNVAYAMLDRLLGGKGISINKIDNLTEIETRIMSQLFQRTLDSFEEAWSSVVEMDPVMEEIEVNPQFLQMVSPNETVVVISLSTTIAETSGMINICLPHVVLEEVLPKLSVHYWMQEKKKQ
;
A
#
# COMPACT_ATOMS: atom_id res chain seq x y z
N GLU A 1 -13.57 -4.64 -9.83
CA GLU A 1 -13.14 -4.10 -11.15
C GLU A 1 -12.74 -2.62 -11.15
N GLU A 2 -13.47 -1.74 -10.47
CA GLU A 2 -13.27 -0.27 -10.59
C GLU A 2 -11.88 0.19 -10.13
N PHE A 3 -11.34 -0.39 -9.06
CA PHE A 3 -9.98 -0.08 -8.58
C PHE A 3 -8.90 -0.42 -9.62
N ILE A 4 -8.89 -1.64 -10.17
CA ILE A 4 -7.92 -2.07 -11.20
C ILE A 4 -8.00 -1.16 -12.44
N ARG A 5 -9.20 -0.68 -12.79
CA ARG A 5 -9.39 0.26 -13.91
C ARG A 5 -8.94 1.69 -13.59
N SER A 6 -8.92 2.07 -12.31
CA SER A 6 -8.42 3.37 -11.86
C SER A 6 -6.90 3.44 -11.79
N ILE A 7 -6.23 2.27 -11.70
CA ILE A 7 -4.78 2.18 -11.66
C ILE A 7 -4.20 2.47 -13.05
N PRO A 8 -3.16 3.31 -13.16
CA PRO A 8 -2.44 3.53 -14.42
C PRO A 8 -1.87 2.23 -14.98
N LYS A 9 -1.72 2.14 -16.32
CA LYS A 9 -1.18 0.94 -16.99
C LYS A 9 0.22 0.53 -16.50
N MET A 10 1.00 1.47 -15.99
CA MET A 10 2.28 1.24 -15.33
C MET A 10 2.24 1.87 -13.96
N THR A 11 2.41 1.05 -12.93
CA THR A 11 2.45 1.49 -11.55
C THR A 11 3.32 0.54 -10.74
N ILE A 12 3.66 0.87 -9.49
CA ILE A 12 4.31 -0.08 -8.59
C ILE A 12 3.27 -0.56 -7.59
N LEU A 13 3.03 -1.87 -7.60
CA LEU A 13 2.12 -2.57 -6.71
C LEU A 13 2.94 -3.39 -5.74
N ASN A 14 2.65 -3.26 -4.47
CA ASN A 14 3.17 -4.10 -3.41
C ASN A 14 2.02 -4.93 -2.85
N VAL A 15 2.14 -6.25 -2.94
CA VAL A 15 1.21 -7.22 -2.37
C VAL A 15 1.77 -7.68 -1.03
N PHE A 16 0.94 -7.66 0.00
CA PHE A 16 1.33 -8.07 1.33
C PHE A 16 0.19 -8.76 2.06
N GLU A 17 0.55 -9.68 2.95
CA GLU A 17 -0.38 -10.45 3.77
C GLU A 17 -0.33 -9.95 5.21
N PRO A 18 -1.46 -9.49 5.79
CA PRO A 18 -1.51 -9.00 7.17
C PRO A 18 -1.74 -10.16 8.16
N TYR A 19 -0.70 -10.95 8.47
CA TYR A 19 -0.83 -12.06 9.43
C TYR A 19 -1.29 -11.54 10.80
N PRO A 20 -2.22 -12.18 11.53
CA PRO A 20 -2.87 -13.47 11.25
C PRO A 20 -4.16 -13.39 10.42
N LEU A 21 -4.52 -12.22 9.87
CA LEU A 21 -5.71 -12.07 9.04
C LEU A 21 -5.52 -12.81 7.72
N GLU A 22 -6.54 -13.52 7.28
CA GLU A 22 -6.50 -14.26 6.02
C GLU A 22 -6.80 -13.34 4.82
N GLY A 23 -5.90 -13.36 3.85
CA GLY A 23 -6.06 -12.69 2.56
C GLY A 23 -4.93 -11.71 2.25
N ARG A 24 -5.03 -11.05 1.10
CA ARG A 24 -3.97 -10.20 0.56
C ARG A 24 -4.44 -8.77 0.43
N LEU A 25 -3.57 -7.86 0.85
CA LEU A 25 -3.74 -6.42 0.71
C LEU A 25 -2.82 -5.89 -0.38
N LEU A 26 -3.20 -4.73 -0.93
CA LEU A 26 -2.40 -4.09 -1.98
C LEU A 26 -2.10 -2.65 -1.64
N MET A 27 -0.88 -2.26 -1.97
CA MET A 27 -0.44 -0.88 -1.97
C MET A 27 0.07 -0.51 -3.36
N GLU A 28 -0.63 0.39 -4.01
CA GLU A 28 -0.23 0.99 -5.28
C GLU A 28 0.46 2.32 -5.01
N VAL A 29 1.60 2.53 -5.66
CA VAL A 29 2.38 3.75 -5.56
C VAL A 29 2.66 4.26 -6.96
N ASN A 30 2.27 5.51 -7.20
CA ASN A 30 2.56 6.16 -8.46
C ASN A 30 4.07 6.10 -8.76
N PRO A 31 4.49 5.67 -9.98
CA PRO A 31 5.91 5.53 -10.31
C PRO A 31 6.72 6.80 -10.08
N ASN A 32 6.16 7.98 -10.34
CA ASN A 32 6.88 9.23 -10.12
C ASN A 32 7.26 9.42 -8.64
N VAL A 33 6.33 9.11 -7.74
CA VAL A 33 6.57 9.20 -6.28
C VAL A 33 7.56 8.13 -5.86
N ALA A 34 7.40 6.90 -6.32
CA ALA A 34 8.34 5.82 -6.03
C ALA A 34 9.76 6.16 -6.48
N TYR A 35 9.95 6.58 -7.73
CA TYR A 35 11.28 6.96 -8.25
C TYR A 35 11.85 8.18 -7.53
N ALA A 36 11.02 9.15 -7.16
CA ALA A 36 11.46 10.26 -6.33
C ALA A 36 11.95 9.80 -4.94
N MET A 37 11.29 8.81 -4.32
CA MET A 37 11.76 8.19 -3.07
C MET A 37 13.09 7.45 -3.27
N LEU A 38 13.18 6.64 -4.32
CA LEU A 38 14.39 5.89 -4.66
C LEU A 38 15.59 6.82 -4.89
N ASP A 39 15.42 7.87 -5.69
CA ASP A 39 16.47 8.86 -5.97
C ASP A 39 16.95 9.51 -4.66
N ARG A 40 16.03 9.83 -3.74
CA ARG A 40 16.39 10.37 -2.42
C ARG A 40 17.17 9.37 -1.57
N LEU A 41 16.80 8.09 -1.58
CA LEU A 41 17.54 7.04 -0.86
C LEU A 41 18.96 6.85 -1.41
N LEU A 42 19.16 7.06 -2.70
CA LEU A 42 20.47 7.03 -3.37
C LEU A 42 21.28 8.33 -3.20
N GLY A 43 20.76 9.34 -2.50
CA GLY A 43 21.41 10.63 -2.28
C GLY A 43 21.19 11.66 -3.39
N GLY A 44 20.34 11.36 -4.38
CA GLY A 44 19.90 12.26 -5.44
C GLY A 44 18.92 13.34 -4.96
N LYS A 45 18.35 14.14 -5.88
CA LYS A 45 17.55 15.35 -5.60
C LYS A 45 16.05 15.12 -5.43
N GLY A 46 15.55 13.89 -5.55
CA GLY A 46 14.13 13.55 -5.57
C GLY A 46 13.47 13.92 -6.90
N ILE A 47 14.23 13.89 -7.98
CA ILE A 47 13.71 14.19 -9.32
C ILE A 47 13.28 12.85 -9.93
N SER A 48 11.99 12.72 -10.26
CA SER A 48 11.52 11.58 -11.06
C SER A 48 12.16 11.66 -12.45
N ILE A 49 13.15 10.81 -12.72
CA ILE A 49 13.68 10.64 -14.07
C ILE A 49 12.70 9.69 -14.78
N ASN A 50 11.66 10.28 -15.35
CA ASN A 50 10.70 9.64 -16.24
C ASN A 50 11.44 8.96 -17.41
N LYS A 51 11.71 7.65 -17.30
CA LYS A 51 11.89 6.69 -18.42
C LYS A 51 12.42 5.36 -17.92
N ILE A 52 11.63 4.55 -17.22
CA ILE A 52 12.03 3.15 -17.04
C ILE A 52 10.78 2.27 -17.02
N ASP A 53 10.64 1.47 -18.07
CA ASP A 53 9.54 0.51 -18.26
C ASP A 53 9.53 -0.62 -17.21
N ASN A 54 10.67 -0.86 -16.52
CA ASN A 54 10.83 -1.89 -15.48
C ASN A 54 11.90 -1.48 -14.46
N LEU A 55 11.69 -1.82 -13.18
CA LEU A 55 12.72 -1.65 -12.14
C LEU A 55 13.91 -2.60 -12.41
N THR A 56 15.14 -2.09 -12.26
CA THR A 56 16.35 -2.94 -12.22
C THR A 56 16.43 -3.72 -10.91
N GLU A 57 17.21 -4.80 -10.86
CA GLU A 57 17.35 -5.64 -9.65
C GLU A 57 17.78 -4.83 -8.40
N ILE A 58 18.69 -3.86 -8.57
CA ILE A 58 19.14 -2.99 -7.48
C ILE A 58 18.00 -2.08 -7.01
N GLU A 59 17.25 -1.51 -7.95
CA GLU A 59 16.13 -0.62 -7.65
C GLU A 59 15.00 -1.38 -6.95
N THR A 60 14.63 -2.56 -7.46
CA THR A 60 13.65 -3.45 -6.83
C THR A 60 14.05 -3.75 -5.38
N ARG A 61 15.32 -4.06 -5.13
CA ARG A 61 15.80 -4.36 -3.77
C ARG A 61 15.70 -3.17 -2.83
N ILE A 62 15.99 -1.95 -3.31
CA ILE A 62 15.86 -0.74 -2.51
C ILE A 62 14.38 -0.40 -2.27
N MET A 63 13.53 -0.57 -3.29
CA MET A 63 12.09 -0.39 -3.19
C MET A 63 11.47 -1.37 -2.19
N SER A 64 11.87 -2.65 -2.20
CA SER A 64 11.42 -3.63 -1.18
C SER A 64 11.76 -3.17 0.23
N GLN A 65 12.97 -2.64 0.46
CA GLN A 65 13.33 -2.10 1.78
C GLN A 65 12.48 -0.87 2.16
N LEU A 66 12.13 -0.03 1.18
CA LEU A 66 11.24 1.10 1.41
C LEU A 66 9.83 0.64 1.75
N PHE A 67 9.26 -0.27 0.98
CA PHE A 67 7.92 -0.78 1.23
C PHE A 67 7.84 -1.55 2.54
N GLN A 68 8.87 -2.30 2.93
CA GLN A 68 8.91 -2.94 4.25
C GLN A 68 8.76 -1.92 5.37
N ARG A 69 9.48 -0.79 5.32
CA ARG A 69 9.32 0.29 6.32
C ARG A 69 7.92 0.91 6.30
N THR A 70 7.30 0.99 5.13
CA THR A 70 5.91 1.44 5.01
C THR A 70 4.95 0.43 5.64
N LEU A 71 5.23 -0.87 5.54
CA LEU A 71 4.45 -1.92 6.21
C LEU A 71 4.61 -1.86 7.73
N ASP A 72 5.82 -1.60 8.25
CA ASP A 72 6.03 -1.37 9.69
C ASP A 72 5.18 -0.19 10.20
N SER A 73 5.09 0.89 9.40
CA SER A 73 4.23 2.04 9.71
C SER A 73 2.73 1.70 9.61
N PHE A 74 2.37 0.78 8.71
CA PHE A 74 1.01 0.28 8.56
C PHE A 74 0.61 -0.56 9.77
N GLU A 75 1.46 -1.48 10.23
CA GLU A 75 1.28 -2.22 11.48
C GLU A 75 1.06 -1.27 12.66
N GLU A 76 1.93 -0.27 12.84
CA GLU A 76 1.81 0.70 13.93
C GLU A 76 0.46 1.43 13.89
N ALA A 77 0.02 1.86 12.69
CA ALA A 77 -1.25 2.55 12.52
C ALA A 77 -2.46 1.67 12.87
N TRP A 78 -2.38 0.36 12.63
CA TRP A 78 -3.45 -0.59 12.89
C TRP A 78 -3.39 -1.25 14.28
N SER A 79 -2.29 -1.09 15.02
CA SER A 79 -2.07 -1.68 16.35
C SER A 79 -3.20 -1.42 17.36
N SER A 80 -3.89 -0.27 17.25
CA SER A 80 -5.04 0.08 18.11
C SER A 80 -6.32 -0.71 17.82
N VAL A 81 -6.40 -1.35 16.65
CA VAL A 81 -7.56 -2.13 16.18
C VAL A 81 -7.25 -3.62 16.24
N VAL A 82 -6.08 -4.02 15.73
CA VAL A 82 -5.65 -5.41 15.67
C VAL A 82 -4.13 -5.48 15.67
N GLU A 83 -3.57 -6.44 16.41
CA GLU A 83 -2.16 -6.81 16.28
C GLU A 83 -2.02 -7.64 15.01
N MET A 84 -1.29 -7.12 14.02
CA MET A 84 -1.00 -7.79 12.76
C MET A 84 0.49 -7.62 12.42
N ASP A 85 1.06 -8.57 11.71
CA ASP A 85 2.42 -8.57 11.15
C ASP A 85 2.30 -8.60 9.61
N PRO A 86 2.31 -7.44 8.94
CA PRO A 86 2.18 -7.37 7.49
C PRO A 86 3.48 -7.80 6.79
N VAL A 87 3.41 -8.94 6.12
CA VAL A 87 4.54 -9.52 5.39
C VAL A 87 4.40 -9.24 3.90
N MET A 88 5.44 -8.66 3.30
CA MET A 88 5.52 -8.45 1.86
C MET A 88 5.63 -9.79 1.13
N GLU A 89 4.76 -9.99 0.12
CA GLU A 89 4.76 -11.19 -0.71
C GLU A 89 5.45 -10.91 -2.05
N GLU A 90 4.99 -9.88 -2.79
CA GLU A 90 5.44 -9.61 -4.15
C GLU A 90 5.36 -8.13 -4.52
N ILE A 91 6.28 -7.69 -5.40
CA ILE A 91 6.26 -6.37 -6.03
C ILE A 91 6.01 -6.54 -7.52
N GLU A 92 4.98 -5.89 -8.03
CA GLU A 92 4.57 -5.93 -9.43
C GLU A 92 4.57 -4.55 -10.08
N VAL A 93 5.02 -4.47 -11.33
CA VAL A 93 5.05 -3.21 -12.09
C VAL A 93 3.88 -3.04 -13.05
N ASN A 94 3.12 -4.12 -13.28
CA ASN A 94 1.98 -4.11 -14.17
C ASN A 94 0.74 -4.71 -13.49
N PRO A 95 -0.34 -3.92 -13.30
CA PRO A 95 -1.57 -4.38 -12.64
C PRO A 95 -2.26 -5.53 -13.37
N GLN A 96 -1.97 -5.78 -14.66
CA GLN A 96 -2.61 -6.85 -15.43
C GLN A 96 -2.16 -8.26 -15.02
N PHE A 97 -0.99 -8.40 -14.41
CA PHE A 97 -0.52 -9.70 -13.89
C PHE A 97 -1.19 -10.06 -12.56
N LEU A 98 -1.83 -9.08 -11.93
CA LEU A 98 -2.41 -9.23 -10.62
C LEU A 98 -3.85 -9.76 -10.71
N GLN A 99 -4.01 -11.08 -10.80
CA GLN A 99 -5.31 -11.77 -10.85
C GLN A 99 -5.85 -12.19 -9.47
N MET A 100 -5.65 -11.35 -8.45
CA MET A 100 -5.85 -11.76 -7.06
C MET A 100 -7.28 -11.62 -6.56
N VAL A 101 -8.06 -10.71 -7.15
CA VAL A 101 -9.37 -10.30 -6.64
C VAL A 101 -10.44 -10.65 -7.66
N SER A 102 -11.52 -11.29 -7.21
CA SER A 102 -12.66 -11.53 -8.08
C SER A 102 -13.23 -10.17 -8.54
N PRO A 103 -13.58 -10.01 -9.84
CA PRO A 103 -14.14 -8.77 -10.39
C PRO A 103 -15.25 -8.13 -9.55
N ASN A 104 -16.04 -8.97 -8.87
CA ASN A 104 -17.24 -8.64 -8.10
C ASN A 104 -17.00 -8.44 -6.60
N GLU A 105 -15.76 -8.47 -6.11
CA GLU A 105 -15.47 -8.30 -4.70
C GLU A 105 -15.51 -6.82 -4.29
N THR A 106 -16.11 -6.52 -3.13
CA THR A 106 -16.14 -5.16 -2.57
C THR A 106 -14.80 -4.86 -1.92
N VAL A 107 -14.21 -3.72 -2.27
CA VAL A 107 -12.91 -3.29 -1.74
C VAL A 107 -13.01 -1.87 -1.19
N VAL A 108 -12.31 -1.61 -0.09
CA VAL A 108 -12.09 -0.26 0.44
C VAL A 108 -10.77 0.26 -0.13
N VAL A 109 -10.79 1.46 -0.68
CA VAL A 109 -9.60 2.11 -1.24
C VAL A 109 -9.29 3.37 -0.43
N ILE A 110 -8.06 3.45 0.07
CA ILE A 110 -7.52 4.62 0.76
C ILE A 110 -6.57 5.31 -0.21
N SER A 111 -6.90 6.51 -0.64
CA SER A 111 -6.08 7.32 -1.55
C SER A 111 -5.33 8.42 -0.79
N LEU A 112 -4.01 8.35 -0.82
CA LEU A 112 -3.10 9.29 -0.17
C LEU A 112 -2.41 10.15 -1.23
N SER A 113 -2.64 11.46 -1.18
CA SER A 113 -1.90 12.40 -2.02
C SER A 113 -0.53 12.67 -1.42
N THR A 114 0.53 12.32 -2.14
CA THR A 114 1.92 12.37 -1.68
C THR A 114 2.75 13.29 -2.57
N THR A 115 3.55 14.16 -1.94
CA THR A 115 4.47 15.06 -2.65
C THR A 115 5.87 14.92 -2.07
N ILE A 116 6.86 14.70 -2.93
CA ILE A 116 8.27 14.55 -2.60
C ILE A 116 9.06 15.52 -3.47
N ALA A 117 9.68 16.50 -2.83
CA ALA A 117 10.31 17.63 -3.51
C ALA A 117 9.32 18.30 -4.49
N GLU A 118 9.62 18.27 -5.79
CA GLU A 118 8.78 18.85 -6.86
C GLU A 118 7.87 17.80 -7.53
N THR A 119 7.93 16.54 -7.07
CA THR A 119 7.17 15.43 -7.65
C THR A 119 5.94 15.10 -6.80
N SER A 120 4.76 15.09 -7.40
CA SER A 120 3.50 14.71 -6.74
C SER A 120 2.90 13.45 -7.38
N GLY A 121 2.19 12.65 -6.58
CA GLY A 121 1.40 11.54 -7.06
C GLY A 121 0.55 10.91 -5.96
N MET A 122 -0.16 9.84 -6.31
CA MET A 122 -1.04 9.13 -5.40
C MET A 122 -0.38 7.85 -4.90
N ILE A 123 -0.69 7.49 -3.65
CA ILE A 123 -0.48 6.16 -3.09
C ILE A 123 -1.87 5.64 -2.74
N ASN A 124 -2.25 4.47 -3.27
CA ASN A 124 -3.55 3.87 -3.01
C ASN A 124 -3.37 2.56 -2.26
N ILE A 125 -4.04 2.41 -1.12
CA ILE A 125 -4.09 1.15 -0.36
C ILE A 125 -5.46 0.52 -0.62
N CYS A 126 -5.47 -0.73 -1.10
CA CYS A 126 -6.67 -1.50 -1.36
C CYS A 126 -6.83 -2.59 -0.30
N LEU A 127 -7.97 -2.53 0.39
CA LEU A 127 -8.35 -3.44 1.46
C LEU A 127 -9.60 -4.20 1.05
N PRO A 128 -9.49 -5.48 0.67
CA PRO A 128 -10.65 -6.29 0.35
C PRO A 128 -11.57 -6.47 1.55
N HIS A 129 -12.89 -6.48 1.32
CA HIS A 129 -13.87 -6.63 2.38
C HIS A 129 -13.69 -7.95 3.15
N VAL A 130 -13.28 -9.03 2.47
CA VAL A 130 -13.06 -10.34 3.10
C VAL A 130 -11.99 -10.29 4.20
N VAL A 131 -10.93 -9.50 4.01
CA VAL A 131 -9.87 -9.31 5.03
C VAL A 131 -10.38 -8.44 6.17
N LEU A 132 -11.22 -7.45 5.84
CA LEU A 132 -11.76 -6.52 6.82
C LEU A 132 -12.84 -7.16 7.72
N GLU A 133 -13.52 -8.21 7.27
CA GLU A 133 -14.64 -8.84 8.00
C GLU A 133 -14.29 -9.19 9.44
N GLU A 134 -13.07 -9.69 9.68
CA GLU A 134 -12.58 -10.05 11.02
C GLU A 134 -12.34 -8.84 11.93
N VAL A 135 -12.05 -7.66 11.37
CA VAL A 135 -11.72 -6.43 12.11
C VAL A 135 -12.86 -5.41 12.16
N LEU A 136 -13.88 -5.53 11.31
CA LEU A 136 -15.06 -4.66 11.28
C LEU A 136 -15.75 -4.47 12.64
N PRO A 137 -15.91 -5.51 13.49
CA PRO A 137 -16.51 -5.32 14.82
C PRO A 137 -15.72 -4.37 15.72
N LYS A 138 -14.38 -4.37 15.59
CA LYS A 138 -13.47 -3.53 16.39
C LYS A 138 -13.40 -2.09 15.84
N LEU A 139 -13.64 -1.91 14.55
CA LEU A 139 -13.70 -0.60 13.87
C LEU A 139 -15.00 0.18 14.16
N SER A 140 -16.00 -0.48 14.74
CA SER A 140 -17.28 0.16 15.06
C SER A 140 -17.12 1.19 16.20
N VAL A 141 -17.47 2.45 15.90
CA VAL A 141 -17.40 3.66 16.75
C VAL A 141 -17.87 3.47 18.21
N HIS A 142 -18.69 2.46 18.48
CA HIS A 142 -19.16 2.12 19.82
C HIS A 142 -18.03 1.68 20.77
N TYR A 143 -16.93 1.10 20.27
CA TYR A 143 -15.75 0.75 21.07
C TYR A 143 -14.81 1.95 21.27
N TRP A 144 -14.50 2.69 20.19
CA TRP A 144 -13.65 3.89 20.23
C TRP A 144 -14.19 5.00 21.17
N MET A 145 -15.51 5.13 21.30
CA MET A 145 -16.13 6.07 22.26
C MET A 145 -16.20 5.55 23.70
N GLN A 146 -16.11 4.24 23.94
CA GLN A 146 -16.11 3.68 25.30
C GLN A 146 -14.75 3.82 25.98
N GLU A 147 -13.64 3.73 25.25
CA GLU A 147 -12.30 3.97 25.83
C GLU A 147 -12.10 5.42 26.27
N LYS A 148 -12.60 6.39 25.49
CA LYS A 148 -12.51 7.82 25.85
C LYS A 148 -13.36 8.21 27.08
N LYS A 149 -14.28 7.36 27.55
CA LYS A 149 -15.15 7.63 28.70
C LYS A 149 -14.66 7.06 30.03
N LYS A 150 -13.51 6.39 30.08
CA LYS A 150 -12.90 5.89 31.33
C LYS A 150 -11.83 6.84 31.91
N GLN A 151 -12.09 8.15 31.92
CA GLN A 151 -11.40 9.11 32.78
C GLN A 151 -12.40 9.79 33.72
#